data_AF-A0A2I1HWU9-F1
#
_entry.id   AF-A0A2I1HWU9-F1
#
_cell.length_a   1.000
_cell.length_b   1.000
_cell.length_c   1.000
_cell.angle_alpha   90.00
_cell.angle_beta   90.00
_cell.angle_gamma   90.00
#
_symmetry.space_group_name_H-M   'P 1'
#
loop_
_entity.id
_entity.type
_entity.pdbx_description
1 polymer ?
#
loop_
_entity_poly.entity_id
_entity_poly.type
_entity_poly.pdbx_seq_one_letter_code
_entity_poly.pdbx_strand_id
1 'polypeptide(L)'
;MGQILHDHNAYVGENMFAKIIREEQEDYINRMQCPPNTAYNEALLENVLVMIVCILTKIPLFLIGAPGSSKSLAVRLISSNLRGPDSSDKYFRNLAQVYLIPHQGSSSSTSEGIIKVFEKANKFQETTSKQFPVASVVLLDEGNFIFSYGPLHY
;
A
#
# COMPACT_ATOMS: atom_id res chain seq x y z
N MET A 1 14.24 0.39 3.35
CA MET A 1 15.05 1.46 2.73
C MET A 1 16.40 1.74 3.41
N GLY A 2 16.49 2.05 4.72
CA GLY A 2 17.78 2.45 5.33
C GLY A 2 18.89 1.38 5.25
N GLN A 3 18.59 0.12 5.58
CA GLN A 3 19.61 -0.94 5.65
C GLN A 3 20.13 -1.37 4.27
N ILE A 4 19.25 -1.58 3.29
CA ILE A 4 19.64 -2.03 1.93
C ILE A 4 20.57 -1.01 1.26
N LEU A 5 20.31 0.29 1.42
CA LEU A 5 21.17 1.34 0.87
C LEU A 5 22.55 1.40 1.54
N HIS A 6 22.67 0.98 2.80
CA HIS A 6 23.95 0.93 3.51
C HIS A 6 24.84 -0.24 3.07
N ASP A 7 24.23 -1.33 2.58
CA ASP A 7 24.95 -2.52 2.14
C ASP A 7 25.61 -2.34 0.76
N HIS A 8 25.23 -1.29 0.02
CA HIS A 8 25.75 -0.99 -1.30
C HIS A 8 26.72 0.20 -1.27
N ASN A 9 28.03 -0.07 -1.35
CA ASN A 9 29.08 0.97 -1.45
C ASN A 9 28.88 1.88 -2.67
N ALA A 10 29.38 3.13 -2.60
CA ALA A 10 29.23 4.25 -3.55
C ALA A 10 29.70 4.02 -5.01
N TYR A 11 30.00 2.78 -5.42
CA TYR A 11 30.30 2.43 -6.81
C TYR A 11 29.00 2.13 -7.56
N VAL A 12 28.55 3.13 -8.33
CA VAL A 12 27.34 3.07 -9.15
C VAL A 12 27.62 2.28 -10.44
N GLY A 13 27.51 0.96 -10.37
CA GLY A 13 27.50 0.11 -11.56
C GLY A 13 26.19 0.25 -12.35
N GLU A 14 26.24 0.08 -13.66
CA GLU A 14 25.03 -0.06 -14.50
C GLU A 14 24.20 -1.23 -13.93
N ASN A 15 22.94 -0.98 -13.57
CA ASN A 15 21.97 -1.90 -12.92
C ASN A 15 21.95 -1.95 -11.38
N MET A 16 22.80 -1.20 -10.67
CA MET A 16 22.76 -1.14 -9.20
C MET A 16 21.39 -0.70 -8.66
N PHE A 17 20.79 0.32 -9.28
CA PHE A 17 19.48 0.81 -8.88
C PHE A 17 18.39 -0.26 -9.03
N ALA A 18 18.36 -0.96 -10.16
CA ALA A 18 17.41 -2.04 -10.41
C ALA A 18 17.57 -3.17 -9.37
N LYS A 19 18.81 -3.48 -8.99
CA LYS A 19 19.11 -4.45 -7.94
C LYS A 19 18.58 -4.00 -6.56
N ILE A 20 18.79 -2.74 -6.19
CA ILE A 20 18.28 -2.18 -4.92
C ILE A 20 16.75 -2.25 -4.86
N ILE A 21 16.08 -1.85 -5.95
CA ILE A 21 14.63 -1.92 -6.04
C ILE A 21 14.15 -3.36 -5.90
N ARG A 22 14.82 -4.31 -6.55
CA ARG A 22 14.48 -5.72 -6.47
C ARG A 22 14.64 -6.29 -5.06
N GLU A 23 15.73 -5.95 -4.38
CA GLU A 23 15.97 -6.39 -3.00
C GLU A 23 14.92 -5.82 -2.05
N GLU A 24 14.53 -4.55 -2.21
CA GLU A 24 13.47 -3.94 -1.39
C GLU A 24 12.10 -4.57 -1.68
N GLN A 25 11.79 -4.90 -2.95
CA GLN A 25 10.58 -5.64 -3.31
C GLN A 25 10.51 -7.01 -2.63
N GLU A 26 11.61 -7.77 -2.67
CA GLU A 26 11.70 -9.09 -2.06
C GLU A 26 11.66 -9.00 -0.53
N ASP A 27 12.31 -8.01 0.08
CA ASP A 27 12.26 -7.78 1.53
C ASP A 27 10.83 -7.54 2.01
N TYR A 28 10.05 -6.71 1.31
CA TYR A 28 8.64 -6.48 1.67
C TYR A 28 7.80 -7.76 1.61
N ILE A 29 7.88 -8.54 0.54
CA ILE A 29 7.04 -9.74 0.41
C ILE A 29 7.45 -10.81 1.43
N ASN A 30 8.75 -10.96 1.71
CA ASN A 30 9.28 -11.96 2.63
C ASN A 30 8.88 -11.69 4.08
N ARG A 31 8.61 -10.42 4.43
CA ARG A 31 8.06 -10.03 5.74
C ARG A 31 6.56 -10.29 5.86
N MET A 32 5.85 -10.46 4.75
CA MET A 32 4.39 -10.63 4.75
C MET A 32 3.98 -12.07 4.99
N GLN A 33 2.93 -12.26 5.79
CA GLN A 33 2.18 -13.50 5.82
C GLN A 33 1.38 -13.63 4.53
N CYS A 34 1.89 -14.46 3.63
CA CYS A 34 1.26 -14.76 2.34
C CYS A 34 0.41 -16.04 2.43
N PRO A 35 -0.70 -16.14 1.68
CA PRO A 35 -1.42 -17.40 1.54
C PRO A 35 -0.52 -18.52 1.00
N PRO A 36 -0.78 -19.79 1.34
CA PRO A 36 -0.03 -20.91 0.79
C PRO A 36 -0.14 -20.92 -0.75
N ASN A 37 0.92 -21.36 -1.42
CA ASN A 37 1.02 -21.42 -2.89
C ASN A 37 0.90 -20.06 -3.61
N THR A 38 1.22 -18.96 -2.92
CA THR A 38 1.32 -17.65 -3.57
C THR A 38 2.56 -17.58 -4.46
N ALA A 39 2.38 -17.23 -5.73
CA ALA A 39 3.49 -16.97 -6.64
C ALA A 39 4.00 -15.52 -6.48
N TYR A 40 5.28 -15.36 -6.16
CA TYR A 40 5.94 -14.05 -6.06
C TYR A 40 6.43 -13.58 -7.43
N ASN A 41 5.49 -13.28 -8.32
CA ASN A 41 5.80 -12.74 -9.64
C ASN A 41 6.14 -11.24 -9.58
N GLU A 42 6.80 -10.74 -10.62
CA GLU A 42 7.18 -9.31 -10.76
C GLU A 42 6.01 -8.36 -10.47
N ALA A 43 4.83 -8.67 -11.04
CA ALA A 43 3.65 -7.83 -10.87
C ALA A 43 3.20 -7.73 -9.39
N LEU A 44 3.25 -8.83 -8.63
CA LEU A 44 2.90 -8.80 -7.21
C LEU A 44 3.90 -7.96 -6.41
N LEU A 45 5.19 -8.17 -6.68
CA LEU A 45 6.29 -7.50 -6.01
C LEU A 45 6.26 -5.98 -6.25
N GLU A 46 6.05 -5.56 -7.49
CA GLU A 46 5.91 -4.16 -7.87
C GLU A 46 4.66 -3.54 -7.24
N ASN A 47 3.50 -4.20 -7.35
CA ASN A 47 2.26 -3.69 -6.75
C ASN A 47 2.41 -3.51 -5.23
N VAL A 48 3.02 -4.47 -4.53
CA VAL A 48 3.24 -4.38 -3.08
C VAL A 48 4.17 -3.21 -2.74
N LEU A 49 5.32 -3.11 -3.39
CA LEU A 49 6.27 -2.01 -3.15
C LEU A 49 5.60 -0.65 -3.37
N VAL A 50 4.98 -0.45 -4.53
CA VAL A 50 4.37 0.82 -4.91
C VAL A 50 3.20 1.16 -3.99
N MET A 51 2.38 0.18 -3.62
CA MET A 51 1.29 0.40 -2.65
C MET A 51 1.82 0.84 -1.28
N ILE A 52 2.84 0.18 -0.73
CA ILE A 52 3.42 0.59 0.56
C ILE A 52 3.94 2.03 0.47
N VAL A 53 4.74 2.33 -0.54
CA VAL A 53 5.34 3.66 -0.73
C VAL A 53 4.25 4.72 -0.85
N CYS A 54 3.30 4.55 -1.78
CA CYS A 54 2.21 5.49 -2.02
C CYS A 54 1.30 5.67 -0.80
N ILE A 55 1.05 4.60 -0.03
CA ILE A 55 0.26 4.71 1.20
C ILE A 55 0.99 5.56 2.23
N LEU A 56 2.26 5.26 2.50
CA LEU A 56 3.06 5.97 3.50
C LEU A 56 3.32 7.43 3.13
N THR A 57 3.48 7.72 1.83
CA THR A 57 3.70 9.08 1.31
C THR A 57 2.41 9.82 0.98
N LYS A 58 1.25 9.17 1.09
CA LYS A 58 -0.07 9.72 0.75
C LYS A 58 -0.18 10.18 -0.71
N ILE A 59 0.50 9.47 -1.61
CA ILE A 59 0.43 9.69 -3.05
C ILE A 59 -0.72 8.83 -3.61
N PRO A 60 -1.67 9.42 -4.36
CA PRO A 60 -2.70 8.64 -5.06
C PRO A 60 -2.09 7.65 -6.06
N LEU A 61 -2.59 6.41 -6.07
CA LEU A 61 -2.05 5.31 -6.87
C LEU A 61 -3.13 4.70 -7.78
N PHE A 62 -2.79 4.57 -9.05
CA PHE A 62 -3.63 3.91 -10.05
C PHE A 62 -2.99 2.57 -10.42
N LEU A 63 -3.63 1.45 -10.05
CA LEU A 63 -3.13 0.11 -10.37
C LEU A 63 -3.85 -0.43 -11.61
N ILE A 64 -3.29 -0.19 -12.78
CA ILE A 64 -3.88 -0.61 -14.06
C ILE A 64 -3.14 -1.83 -14.58
N GLY A 65 -3.86 -2.85 -15.01
CA GLY A 65 -3.26 -4.04 -15.63
C GLY A 65 -4.28 -5.08 -16.04
N ALA A 66 -3.86 -6.07 -16.81
CA ALA A 66 -4.72 -7.16 -17.26
C ALA A 66 -5.34 -7.96 -16.09
N PRO A 67 -6.47 -8.66 -16.28
CA PRO A 67 -6.94 -9.66 -15.33
C PRO A 67 -5.83 -10.65 -14.96
N GLY A 68 -5.70 -10.97 -13.68
CA GLY A 68 -4.63 -11.85 -13.18
C GLY A 68 -3.28 -11.16 -12.90
N SER A 69 -3.13 -9.83 -13.10
CA SER A 69 -1.88 -9.10 -12.80
C SER A 69 -1.64 -8.81 -11.31
N SER A 70 -2.06 -9.72 -10.41
CA SER A 70 -1.80 -9.68 -8.96
C SER A 70 -2.32 -8.47 -8.15
N LYS A 71 -3.12 -7.57 -8.75
CA LYS A 71 -3.61 -6.33 -8.11
C LYS A 71 -4.43 -6.58 -6.84
N SER A 72 -5.52 -7.35 -6.95
CA SER A 72 -6.41 -7.64 -5.82
C SER A 72 -5.71 -8.47 -4.73
N LEU A 73 -4.72 -9.28 -5.12
CA LEU A 73 -3.88 -10.00 -4.16
C LEU A 73 -2.99 -9.03 -3.37
N ALA A 74 -2.34 -8.08 -4.05
CA ALA A 74 -1.55 -7.04 -3.38
C ALA A 74 -2.39 -6.23 -2.39
N VAL A 75 -3.61 -5.81 -2.77
CA VAL A 75 -4.57 -5.14 -1.87
C VAL A 75 -4.85 -5.97 -0.62
N ARG A 76 -5.10 -7.28 -0.78
CA ARG A 76 -5.33 -8.20 0.34
C ARG A 76 -4.09 -8.34 1.24
N LEU A 77 -2.89 -8.44 0.66
CA LEU A 77 -1.65 -8.54 1.43
C LEU A 77 -1.39 -7.27 2.25
N ILE A 78 -1.58 -6.10 1.65
CA ILE A 78 -1.44 -4.82 2.36
C ILE A 78 -2.40 -4.74 3.55
N SER A 79 -3.69 -5.01 3.31
CA SER A 79 -4.72 -4.97 4.36
C SER A 79 -4.45 -5.92 5.52
N SER A 80 -3.92 -7.12 5.22
CA SER A 80 -3.67 -8.16 6.24
C SER A 80 -2.34 -8.00 6.98
N ASN A 81 -1.33 -7.37 6.37
CA ASN A 81 0.02 -7.28 6.93
C ASN A 81 0.39 -5.90 7.49
N LEU A 82 -0.15 -4.81 6.98
CA LEU A 82 0.12 -3.46 7.46
C LEU A 82 -0.92 -3.05 8.52
N ARG A 83 -0.83 -3.66 9.69
CA ARG A 83 -1.76 -3.49 10.81
C ARG A 83 -1.20 -2.63 11.95
N GLY A 84 -0.11 -1.91 11.69
CA GLY A 84 0.60 -1.15 12.72
C GLY A 84 1.01 -2.07 13.87
N PRO A 85 0.83 -1.70 15.15
CA PRO A 85 1.26 -2.51 16.30
C PRO A 85 0.81 -3.98 16.28
N ASP A 86 -0.30 -4.28 15.62
CA ASP A 86 -0.88 -5.62 15.48
C ASP A 86 -0.28 -6.45 14.32
N SER A 87 0.66 -5.89 13.56
CA SER A 87 1.38 -6.62 12.51
C SER A 87 2.21 -7.76 13.09
N SER A 88 2.27 -8.88 12.36
CA SER A 88 3.10 -10.03 12.77
C SER A 88 4.60 -9.71 12.69
N ASP A 89 5.03 -9.04 11.62
CA ASP A 89 6.41 -8.63 11.39
C ASP A 89 6.79 -7.36 12.18
N LYS A 90 8.01 -7.35 12.72
CA LYS A 90 8.52 -6.26 13.57
C LYS A 90 8.67 -4.94 12.84
N TYR A 91 9.02 -4.95 11.55
CA TYR A 91 9.16 -3.73 10.76
C TYR A 91 7.78 -3.11 10.50
N PHE A 92 6.79 -3.90 10.10
CA PHE A 92 5.42 -3.40 9.88
C PHE A 92 4.74 -2.88 11.16
N ARG A 93 5.15 -3.33 12.35
CA ARG A 93 4.69 -2.76 13.63
C ARG A 93 5.02 -1.29 13.82
N ASN A 94 6.06 -0.81 13.16
CA ASN A 94 6.50 0.58 13.23
C ASN A 94 5.88 1.45 12.13
N LEU A 95 5.12 0.86 11.22
CA LEU A 95 4.39 1.60 10.18
C LEU A 95 2.98 1.96 10.65
N ALA A 96 2.33 2.88 9.91
CA ALA A 96 0.93 3.19 10.14
C ALA A 96 0.04 1.96 9.88
N GLN A 97 -1.01 1.81 10.68
CA GLN A 97 -2.05 0.83 10.42
C GLN A 97 -2.86 1.26 9.19
N VAL A 98 -2.96 0.40 8.19
CA VAL A 98 -3.73 0.67 6.98
C VAL A 98 -5.18 0.26 7.19
N TYR A 99 -6.10 1.19 6.95
CA TYR A 99 -7.54 0.92 6.98
C TYR A 99 -8.14 1.21 5.61
N LEU A 100 -8.45 0.15 4.87
CA LEU A 100 -9.05 0.25 3.54
C LEU A 100 -10.57 0.48 3.64
N ILE A 101 -11.05 1.49 2.93
CA ILE A 101 -12.47 1.81 2.80
C ILE A 101 -12.86 1.58 1.34
N PRO A 102 -13.45 0.42 1.02
CA PRO A 102 -13.85 0.12 -0.34
C PRO A 102 -15.06 0.97 -0.75
N HIS A 103 -15.02 1.45 -1.99
CA HIS A 103 -16.16 2.01 -2.71
C HIS A 103 -16.26 1.26 -4.04
N GLN A 104 -17.30 0.44 -4.14
CA GLN A 104 -17.66 -0.17 -5.40
C GLN A 104 -18.45 0.85 -6.21
N GLY A 105 -17.91 1.21 -7.37
CA GLY A 105 -18.68 1.98 -8.32
C GLY A 105 -19.87 1.16 -8.84
N SER A 106 -20.83 1.87 -9.39
CA SER A 106 -21.86 1.31 -10.23
C SER A 106 -22.22 2.34 -11.31
N SER A 107 -23.04 1.95 -12.29
CA SER A 107 -23.56 2.88 -13.30
C SER A 107 -24.37 4.05 -12.71
N SER A 108 -24.73 4.00 -11.43
CA SER A 108 -25.40 5.08 -10.69
C SER A 108 -24.49 5.81 -9.69
N SER A 109 -23.18 5.57 -9.71
CA SER A 109 -22.24 6.27 -8.83
C SER A 109 -22.22 7.78 -9.10
N THR A 110 -22.42 8.56 -8.04
CA THR A 110 -22.41 10.03 -8.10
C THR A 110 -21.17 10.61 -7.41
N SER A 111 -20.83 11.84 -7.75
CA SER A 111 -19.77 12.63 -7.07
C SER A 111 -19.98 12.68 -5.56
N GLU A 112 -21.23 12.83 -5.12
CA GLU A 112 -21.59 12.90 -3.69
C GLU A 112 -21.30 11.58 -2.99
N GLY A 113 -21.45 10.46 -3.68
CA GLY A 113 -21.09 9.14 -3.17
C GLY A 113 -19.59 9.03 -2.87
N ILE A 114 -18.75 9.52 -3.79
CA ILE A 114 -17.30 9.56 -3.62
C ILE A 114 -16.92 10.48 -2.46
N ILE A 115 -17.46 11.70 -2.42
CA ILE A 115 -17.20 12.68 -1.34
C ILE A 115 -17.51 12.08 0.02
N LYS A 116 -18.65 11.40 0.20
CA LYS A 116 -19.02 10.75 1.47
C LYS A 116 -18.02 9.67 1.90
N VAL A 117 -17.42 8.95 0.97
CA VAL A 117 -16.39 7.95 1.29
C VAL A 117 -15.10 8.61 1.77
N PHE A 118 -14.69 9.72 1.14
CA PHE A 118 -13.55 10.51 1.60
C PHE A 118 -13.80 11.15 2.96
N GLU A 119 -15.00 11.70 3.21
CA GLU A 119 -15.38 12.22 4.53
C GLU A 119 -15.31 11.13 5.61
N LYS A 120 -15.76 9.91 5.29
CA LYS A 120 -15.65 8.75 6.19
C LYS A 120 -14.18 8.42 6.48
N ALA A 121 -13.31 8.47 5.46
CA ALA A 121 -11.87 8.24 5.62
C ALA A 121 -11.24 9.28 6.56
N ASN A 122 -11.55 10.57 6.36
CA ASN A 122 -11.02 11.67 7.18
C ASN A 122 -11.48 11.54 8.64
N LYS A 123 -12.78 11.32 8.88
CA LYS A 123 -13.32 11.11 10.23
C LYS A 123 -12.64 9.95 10.96
N PHE A 124 -12.31 8.87 10.26
CA PHE A 124 -11.62 7.73 10.86
C PHE A 124 -10.17 8.08 11.25
N GLN A 125 -9.47 8.88 10.44
CA GLN A 125 -8.11 9.34 10.78
C GLN A 125 -8.13 10.28 12.00
N GLU A 126 -9.07 11.23 12.05
CA GLU A 126 -9.17 12.23 13.13
C GLU A 126 -9.56 11.64 14.48
N THR A 127 -10.39 10.59 14.48
CA THR A 127 -10.86 9.92 15.71
C THR A 127 -9.86 8.90 16.26
N THR A 128 -8.80 8.60 15.51
CA THR A 128 -7.77 7.64 15.92
C THR A 128 -6.73 8.31 16.82
N SER A 129 -6.24 7.58 17.82
CA SER A 129 -5.19 8.05 18.74
C SER A 129 -3.92 8.50 18.00
N LYS A 130 -3.38 9.66 18.39
CA LYS A 130 -2.07 10.14 17.90
C LYS A 130 -0.91 9.18 18.21
N GLN A 131 -1.09 8.29 19.20
CA GLN A 131 -0.10 7.29 19.58
C GLN A 131 0.03 6.16 18.55
N PHE A 132 -1.06 5.86 17.82
CA PHE A 132 -1.12 4.77 16.85
C PHE A 132 -1.64 5.30 15.51
N PRO A 133 -0.74 5.80 14.64
CA PRO A 133 -1.15 6.43 13.40
C PRO A 133 -1.88 5.43 12.49
N VAL A 134 -3.03 5.84 11.98
CA VAL A 134 -3.81 5.11 10.97
C VAL A 134 -3.74 5.85 9.64
N ALA A 135 -3.49 5.09 8.58
CA ALA A 135 -3.65 5.52 7.20
C ALA A 135 -5.00 5.00 6.67
N SER A 136 -6.02 5.84 6.66
CA SER A 136 -7.29 5.51 5.97
C SER A 136 -7.11 5.67 4.46
N VAL A 137 -7.36 4.60 3.72
CA VAL A 137 -7.15 4.53 2.27
C VAL A 137 -8.48 4.23 1.60
N VAL A 138 -8.90 5.06 0.67
CA VAL A 138 -10.09 4.83 -0.14
C VAL A 138 -9.72 3.94 -1.32
N LEU A 139 -10.40 2.80 -1.45
CA LEU A 139 -10.20 1.85 -2.56
C LEU A 139 -11.38 1.95 -3.51
N LEU A 140 -11.16 2.38 -4.76
CA LEU A 140 -12.21 2.42 -5.79
C LEU A 140 -12.06 1.21 -6.73
N ASP A 141 -13.09 0.37 -6.80
CA ASP A 141 -12.98 -0.99 -7.36
C ASP A 141 -13.31 -1.10 -8.87
N GLU A 142 -13.68 -0.02 -9.56
CA GLU A 142 -13.98 -0.06 -11.01
C GLU A 142 -12.73 -0.01 -11.91
N GLY A 143 -11.75 -0.88 -11.66
CA GLY A 143 -10.49 -0.94 -12.41
C GLY A 143 -9.21 -0.99 -11.55
N ASN A 144 -9.34 -1.15 -10.23
CA ASN A 144 -8.30 -1.07 -9.19
C ASN A 144 -7.61 0.30 -9.08
N PHE A 145 -8.26 1.24 -8.41
CA PHE A 145 -7.66 2.51 -8.02
C PHE A 145 -7.51 2.57 -6.50
N ILE A 146 -6.33 2.98 -6.01
CA ILE A 146 -6.04 3.13 -4.58
C ILE A 146 -5.76 4.60 -4.31
N PHE A 147 -6.68 5.29 -3.66
CA PHE A 147 -6.45 6.63 -3.17
C PHE A 147 -6.02 6.53 -1.70
N SER A 148 -4.71 6.60 -1.46
CA SER A 148 -4.23 6.92 -0.12
C SER A 148 -4.42 8.42 0.10
N TYR A 149 -5.22 8.80 1.08
CA TYR A 149 -5.33 10.18 1.52
C TYR A 149 -4.74 10.33 2.91
N GLY A 150 -3.96 11.38 3.11
CA GLY A 150 -3.93 12.06 4.40
C GLY A 150 -4.62 13.40 4.24
N PRO A 151 -4.84 14.15 5.33
CA PRO A 151 -5.55 15.42 5.28
C PRO A 151 -4.93 16.32 4.21
N LEU A 152 -5.71 16.68 3.20
CA LEU A 152 -5.42 17.86 2.42
C LEU A 152 -5.55 19.04 3.37
N HIS A 153 -4.43 19.51 3.87
CA HIS A 153 -4.34 20.91 4.24
C HIS A 153 -4.25 21.68 2.91
N TYR A 154 -5.41 22.09 2.39
CA TYR A 154 -5.49 23.29 1.57
C TYR A 154 -5.90 24.46 2.48
#